data_AF-A0AAW7BNF2-F1
#
_entry.id   AF-A0AAW7BNF2-F1
#
_cell.length_a   1.000
_cell.length_b   1.000
_cell.length_c   1.000
_cell.angle_alpha   90.00
_cell.angle_beta   90.00
_cell.angle_gamma   90.00
#
_symmetry.space_group_name_H-M   'P 1'
#
loop_
_entity.id
_entity.type
_entity.pdbx_description
1 polymer ?
#
loop_
_entity_poly.entity_id
_entity_poly.type
_entity_poly.pdbx_seq_one_letter_code
_entity_poly.pdbx_strand_id
1 'polypeptide(L)'
;MHNKKTSNNKNTSAFGTDHMTKKEDFKIKASSALIGLATIFLVLSSNISQADEAYFNANVVPQLAQHTCATCHVGQYIRPRVFEYRELLPYLAMGTARDNNVLIAKMTNARHLLPDVASHPGGQKCSSKDVEPCATFMKWWDEEFKK
;
A
#
# COMPACT_ATOMS: atom_id res chain seq x y z
N MET A 1 5.46 -37.17 -46.70
CA MET A 1 6.26 -37.25 -45.45
C MET A 1 5.26 -37.36 -44.31
N HIS A 2 4.82 -38.58 -43.99
CA HIS A 2 5.34 -39.43 -42.92
C HIS A 2 5.13 -38.89 -41.49
N ASN A 3 4.21 -39.59 -40.80
CA ASN A 3 4.13 -39.95 -39.38
C ASN A 3 4.12 -38.86 -38.29
N LYS A 4 3.13 -38.74 -37.40
CA LYS A 4 2.42 -39.70 -36.48
C LYS A 4 3.02 -39.65 -35.06
N LYS A 5 2.11 -39.45 -34.10
CA LYS A 5 2.01 -39.95 -32.71
C LYS A 5 1.73 -38.82 -31.72
N THR A 6 0.51 -38.64 -31.21
CA THR A 6 -0.21 -39.42 -30.16
C THR A 6 0.53 -39.50 -28.83
N SER A 7 -0.07 -39.02 -27.75
CA SER A 7 -0.51 -39.91 -26.66
C SER A 7 -1.48 -39.22 -25.70
N ASN A 8 -2.70 -39.76 -25.64
CA ASN A 8 -3.55 -39.76 -24.44
C ASN A 8 -2.83 -40.51 -23.30
N ASN A 9 -3.17 -40.26 -22.03
CA ASN A 9 -3.67 -41.34 -21.18
C ASN A 9 -4.47 -40.83 -19.97
N LYS A 10 -5.57 -41.54 -19.71
CA LYS A 10 -6.47 -41.46 -18.55
C LYS A 10 -6.00 -42.41 -17.44
N ASN A 11 -6.80 -42.43 -16.37
CA ASN A 11 -7.03 -43.46 -15.35
C ASN A 11 -6.25 -43.27 -14.03
N THR A 12 -6.90 -42.91 -12.93
CA THR A 12 -7.91 -43.60 -12.08
C THR A 12 -7.37 -44.78 -11.27
N SER A 13 -7.51 -44.60 -9.95
CA SER A 13 -7.95 -45.57 -8.91
C SER A 13 -7.09 -46.79 -8.54
N ALA A 14 -6.83 -46.90 -7.22
CA ALA A 14 -7.04 -48.07 -6.32
C ALA A 14 -5.91 -48.13 -5.26
N PHE A 15 -6.16 -48.10 -3.94
CA PHE A 15 -6.77 -49.09 -3.01
C PHE A 15 -5.79 -50.18 -2.50
N GLY A 16 -5.68 -50.31 -1.17
CA GLY A 16 -5.08 -51.45 -0.43
C GLY A 16 -4.01 -51.03 0.62
N THR A 17 -4.29 -50.91 1.92
CA THR A 17 -4.34 -51.96 3.00
C THR A 17 -2.93 -52.55 3.29
N ASP A 18 -2.37 -52.69 4.49
CA ASP A 18 -2.75 -52.67 5.91
C ASP A 18 -1.49 -52.43 6.76
N HIS A 19 -1.60 -51.96 8.02
CA HIS A 19 -1.28 -52.73 9.24
C HIS A 19 -1.19 -51.83 10.49
N MET A 20 -1.89 -52.27 11.54
CA MET A 20 -2.04 -51.69 12.88
C MET A 20 -0.72 -51.47 13.63
N THR A 21 -0.66 -50.49 14.53
CA THR A 21 -0.83 -50.70 16.00
C THR A 21 -0.63 -49.43 16.83
N LYS A 22 -1.30 -49.43 18.00
CA LYS A 22 -1.24 -48.49 19.13
C LYS A 22 -2.01 -47.18 19.01
N LYS A 23 -3.31 -47.28 19.36
CA LYS A 23 -3.99 -46.24 20.13
C LYS A 23 -3.40 -46.23 21.54
N GLU A 24 -2.68 -45.18 21.88
CA GLU A 24 -2.48 -44.81 23.27
C GLU A 24 -3.51 -43.73 23.59
N ASP A 25 -4.45 -44.09 24.48
CA ASP A 25 -5.50 -43.20 24.97
C ASP A 25 -4.86 -42.11 25.84
N PHE A 26 -4.53 -40.97 25.23
CA PHE A 26 -4.14 -39.79 25.98
C PHE A 26 -5.39 -39.15 26.61
N LYS A 27 -5.69 -39.53 27.85
CA LYS A 27 -6.66 -38.85 28.70
C LYS A 27 -6.21 -37.40 28.91
N ILE A 28 -6.75 -36.48 28.09
CA ILE A 28 -6.69 -35.05 28.39
C ILE A 28 -7.68 -34.80 29.53
N LYS A 29 -7.17 -34.74 30.77
CA LYS A 29 -7.87 -34.10 31.88
C LYS A 29 -8.08 -32.64 31.49
N ALA A 30 -9.31 -32.29 31.14
CA ALA A 30 -9.74 -30.91 31.00
C ALA A 30 -9.49 -30.19 32.33
N SER A 31 -8.39 -29.44 32.39
CA SER A 31 -8.17 -28.46 33.44
C SER A 31 -8.74 -27.14 32.93
N SER A 32 -9.96 -26.88 33.37
CA SER A 32 -10.66 -25.61 33.18
C SER A 32 -9.94 -24.51 33.96
N ALA A 33 -8.92 -23.90 33.37
CA ALA A 33 -8.40 -22.58 33.70
C ALA A 33 -7.27 -22.27 32.69
N LEU A 34 -7.24 -21.05 32.14
CA LEU A 34 -6.28 -20.54 31.13
C LEU A 34 -6.68 -20.71 29.66
N ILE A 35 -7.92 -20.32 29.31
CA ILE A 35 -8.22 -19.86 27.96
C ILE A 35 -8.93 -18.51 28.10
N GLY A 36 -8.16 -17.44 28.31
CA GLY A 36 -8.74 -16.12 28.56
C GLY A 36 -7.87 -14.92 28.23
N LEU A 37 -6.74 -15.10 27.53
CA LEU A 37 -5.77 -14.00 27.33
C LEU A 37 -5.08 -14.00 25.96
N ALA A 38 -5.57 -14.76 24.97
CA ALA A 38 -4.97 -14.78 23.62
C ALA A 38 -5.74 -13.95 22.57
N THR A 39 -6.92 -13.41 22.90
CA THR A 39 -7.77 -12.68 21.95
C THR A 39 -7.68 -11.15 22.02
N ILE A 40 -6.90 -10.58 22.94
CA ILE A 40 -6.82 -9.12 23.16
C ILE A 40 -5.61 -8.48 22.45
N PHE A 41 -4.71 -9.24 21.81
CA PHE A 41 -3.47 -8.69 21.24
C PHE A 41 -3.48 -8.41 19.73
N LEU A 42 -4.56 -8.70 19.00
CA LEU A 42 -4.63 -8.56 17.52
C LEU A 42 -5.43 -7.36 17.00
N VAL A 43 -6.01 -6.54 17.88
CA VAL A 43 -6.88 -5.41 17.47
C VAL A 43 -6.14 -4.06 17.40
N LEU A 44 -4.92 -3.95 17.95
CA LEU A 44 -4.21 -2.65 17.97
C LEU A 44 -3.58 -2.25 16.62
N SER A 45 -3.27 -3.20 15.74
CA SER A 45 -2.53 -2.91 14.50
C SER A 45 -3.37 -2.26 13.40
N SER A 46 -4.69 -2.38 13.43
CA SER A 46 -5.58 -1.85 12.39
C SER A 46 -5.89 -0.36 12.56
N ASN A 47 -5.73 0.18 13.78
CA ASN A 47 -6.12 1.55 14.10
C ASN A 47 -5.11 2.59 13.61
N ILE A 48 -3.82 2.24 13.51
CA ILE A 48 -2.77 3.17 13.12
C ILE A 48 -2.99 3.63 11.66
N SER A 49 -3.20 2.67 10.75
CA SER A 49 -3.40 3.00 9.34
C SER A 49 -4.69 3.78 9.04
N GLN A 50 -5.71 3.68 9.91
CA GLN A 50 -7.01 4.31 9.68
C GLN A 50 -6.99 5.79 10.06
N ALA A 51 -6.22 6.16 11.09
CA ALA A 51 -6.01 7.56 11.46
C ALA A 51 -5.19 8.34 10.41
N ASP A 52 -4.20 7.69 9.81
CA ASP A 52 -3.29 8.32 8.83
C ASP A 52 -3.99 8.56 7.48
N GLU A 53 -4.80 7.59 7.05
CA GLU A 53 -5.66 7.75 5.88
C GLU A 53 -6.75 8.82 6.10
N ALA A 54 -7.18 9.05 7.35
CA ALA A 54 -8.14 10.12 7.65
C ALA A 54 -7.55 11.51 7.39
N TYR A 55 -6.29 11.76 7.76
CA TYR A 55 -5.63 13.03 7.44
C TYR A 55 -5.54 13.24 5.92
N PHE A 56 -5.14 12.19 5.18
CA PHE A 56 -5.07 12.21 3.73
C PHE A 56 -6.42 12.59 3.11
N ASN A 57 -7.50 11.90 3.49
CA ASN A 57 -8.82 12.16 2.93
C ASN A 57 -9.36 13.54 3.29
N ALA A 58 -9.11 14.02 4.51
CA ALA A 58 -9.63 15.29 4.98
C ALA A 58 -8.86 16.52 4.46
N ASN A 59 -7.55 16.38 4.20
CA ASN A 59 -6.69 17.53 3.90
C ASN A 59 -5.98 17.41 2.55
N VAL A 60 -5.43 16.24 2.22
CA VAL A 60 -4.62 16.05 1.00
C VAL A 60 -5.51 15.98 -0.24
N VAL A 61 -6.59 15.19 -0.19
CA VAL A 61 -7.53 15.04 -1.32
C VAL A 61 -8.14 16.38 -1.77
N PRO A 62 -8.63 17.27 -0.88
CA PRO A 62 -9.08 18.60 -1.28
C PRO A 62 -8.02 19.42 -2.00
N GLN A 63 -6.76 19.38 -1.54
CA GLN A 63 -5.66 20.09 -2.19
C GLN A 63 -5.39 19.55 -3.59
N LEU A 64 -5.41 18.24 -3.78
CA LEU A 64 -5.25 17.61 -5.09
C LEU A 64 -6.37 18.00 -6.06
N ALA A 65 -7.61 18.12 -5.58
CA ALA A 65 -8.75 18.56 -6.39
C ALA A 65 -8.63 20.04 -6.78
N GLN A 66 -8.33 20.91 -5.81
CA GLN A 66 -8.21 22.36 -6.02
C GLN A 66 -7.05 22.73 -6.96
N HIS A 67 -5.94 21.97 -6.91
CA HIS A 67 -4.74 22.23 -7.70
C HIS A 67 -4.71 21.48 -9.03
N THR A 68 -5.88 21.08 -9.55
CA THR A 68 -6.08 20.46 -10.88
C THR A 68 -5.32 19.15 -11.11
N CYS A 69 -4.95 18.43 -10.04
CA CYS A 69 -4.27 17.14 -10.17
C CYS A 69 -5.18 16.09 -10.83
N ALA A 70 -6.50 16.24 -10.67
CA ALA A 70 -7.51 15.39 -11.28
C ALA A 70 -7.47 15.36 -12.81
N THR A 71 -7.04 16.44 -13.45
CA THR A 71 -6.96 16.55 -14.91
C THR A 71 -6.11 15.44 -15.54
N CYS A 72 -5.06 15.00 -14.83
CA CYS A 72 -4.21 13.93 -15.31
C CYS A 72 -4.43 12.60 -14.56
N HIS A 73 -4.76 12.64 -13.27
CA HIS A 73 -4.67 11.44 -12.40
C HIS A 73 -5.99 10.74 -12.06
N VAL A 74 -7.15 11.21 -12.54
CA VAL A 74 -8.45 10.54 -12.31
C VAL A 74 -8.73 9.44 -13.34
N GLY A 75 -8.06 9.47 -14.50
CA GLY A 75 -8.09 8.37 -15.46
C GLY A 75 -7.08 7.28 -15.11
N GLN A 76 -7.43 6.00 -15.28
CA GLN A 76 -6.53 4.85 -15.09
C GLN A 76 -5.28 4.87 -16.00
N TYR A 77 -5.14 5.91 -16.85
CA TYR A 77 -4.07 6.06 -17.82
C TYR A 77 -2.78 6.65 -17.24
N ILE A 78 -2.85 7.48 -16.18
CA ILE A 78 -1.65 8.08 -15.57
C ILE A 78 -1.50 7.65 -14.12
N ARG A 79 -0.36 7.03 -13.83
CA ARG A 79 0.02 6.57 -12.50
C ARG A 79 0.93 7.60 -11.82
N PRO A 80 0.89 7.70 -10.48
CA PRO A 80 -0.02 6.99 -9.57
C PRO A 80 -1.45 7.54 -9.59
N ARG A 81 -2.41 6.80 -9.01
CA ARG A 81 -3.76 7.33 -8.74
C ARG A 81 -3.67 8.21 -7.49
N VAL A 82 -3.34 9.49 -7.68
CA VAL A 82 -2.95 10.39 -6.56
C VAL A 82 -4.06 10.61 -5.54
N PHE A 83 -5.32 10.36 -5.89
CA PHE A 83 -6.46 10.45 -4.98
C PHE A 83 -6.64 9.21 -4.10
N GLU A 84 -5.83 8.18 -4.28
CA GLU A 84 -5.82 6.98 -3.44
C GLU A 84 -4.63 7.02 -2.48
N TYR A 85 -4.91 6.96 -1.18
CA TYR A 85 -3.90 7.04 -0.12
C TYR A 85 -2.73 6.06 -0.35
N ARG A 86 -3.05 4.79 -0.62
CA ARG A 86 -2.05 3.71 -0.83
C ARG A 86 -1.19 3.90 -2.07
N GLU A 87 -1.65 4.68 -3.03
CA GLU A 87 -0.95 4.93 -4.29
C GLU A 87 -0.01 6.13 -4.17
N LEU A 88 -0.38 7.15 -3.41
CA LEU A 88 0.45 8.34 -3.23
C LEU A 88 1.45 8.19 -2.07
N LEU A 89 1.09 7.49 -1.00
CA LEU A 89 1.92 7.33 0.20
C LEU A 89 3.36 6.87 -0.09
N PRO A 90 3.63 5.88 -0.98
CA PRO A 90 5.00 5.48 -1.27
C PRO A 90 5.88 6.62 -1.77
N TYR A 91 5.33 7.58 -2.52
CA TYR A 91 6.08 8.73 -3.03
C TYR A 91 6.36 9.78 -1.96
N LEU A 92 5.49 9.89 -0.96
CA LEU A 92 5.73 10.68 0.24
C LEU A 92 6.80 10.02 1.13
N ALA A 93 6.75 8.69 1.26
CA ALA A 93 7.69 7.89 2.05
C ALA A 93 9.10 7.79 1.43
N MET A 94 9.21 7.87 0.10
CA MET A 94 10.49 7.86 -0.61
C MET A 94 11.24 9.18 -0.41
N GLY A 95 12.01 9.25 0.66
CA GLY A 95 12.81 10.41 1.04
C GLY A 95 13.49 10.20 2.38
N THR A 96 14.27 11.18 2.83
CA THR A 96 14.93 11.14 4.14
C THR A 96 14.38 12.17 5.11
N ALA A 97 13.53 13.10 4.64
CA ALA A 97 12.96 14.16 5.47
C ALA A 97 11.62 14.67 4.92
N ARG A 98 10.88 15.37 5.79
CA ARG A 98 9.62 16.09 5.53
C ARG A 98 9.63 16.88 4.22
N ASP A 99 10.71 17.60 3.96
CA ASP A 99 10.85 18.51 2.84
C ASP A 99 11.79 17.97 1.73
N ASN A 100 12.24 16.72 1.89
CA ASN A 100 13.13 16.02 0.97
C ASN A 100 12.61 14.61 0.68
N ASN A 101 11.49 14.54 -0.04
CA ASN A 101 10.90 13.32 -0.58
C ASN A 101 10.52 13.48 -2.06
N VAL A 102 10.20 12.37 -2.72
CA VAL A 102 9.88 12.33 -4.16
C VAL A 102 8.67 13.20 -4.49
N LEU A 103 7.62 13.18 -3.66
CA LEU A 103 6.43 14.00 -3.90
C LEU A 103 6.78 15.49 -3.88
N ILE A 104 7.42 15.98 -2.81
CA ILE A 104 7.82 17.39 -2.68
C ILE A 104 8.77 17.81 -3.80
N ALA A 105 9.78 16.99 -4.11
CA ALA A 105 10.74 17.30 -5.16
C ALA A 105 10.07 17.43 -6.54
N LYS A 106 9.07 16.60 -6.82
CA LYS A 106 8.32 16.64 -8.08
C LYS A 106 7.43 17.88 -8.18
N MET A 107 6.86 18.33 -7.06
CA MET A 107 5.95 19.47 -7.02
C MET A 107 6.64 20.84 -6.95
N THR A 108 7.89 20.87 -6.47
CA THR A 108 8.74 22.07 -6.38
C THR A 108 9.69 22.24 -7.56
N ASN A 109 9.63 21.35 -8.55
CA ASN A 109 10.56 21.31 -9.68
C ASN A 109 12.05 21.13 -9.30
N ALA A 110 12.34 20.59 -8.11
CA ALA A 110 13.70 20.55 -7.57
C ALA A 110 14.65 19.57 -8.29
N ARG A 111 14.11 18.58 -9.02
CA ARG A 111 14.89 17.55 -9.75
C ARG A 111 14.92 17.77 -11.26
N HIS A 112 14.96 19.03 -11.65
CA HIS A 112 14.95 19.37 -13.05
C HIS A 112 16.39 19.51 -13.60
N LEU A 113 16.65 18.94 -14.79
CA LEU A 113 17.98 18.91 -15.42
C LEU A 113 18.27 20.15 -16.31
N LEU A 114 17.25 20.84 -16.81
CA LEU A 114 17.28 21.98 -17.73
C LEU A 114 16.34 23.13 -17.28
N PRO A 115 16.82 24.34 -16.96
CA PRO A 115 16.02 25.37 -16.27
C PRO A 115 14.62 25.72 -16.85
N ASP A 116 14.35 25.38 -18.11
CA ASP A 116 13.12 25.63 -18.87
C ASP A 116 12.11 24.45 -18.93
N VAL A 117 12.44 23.26 -18.44
CA VAL A 117 11.53 22.11 -18.47
C VAL A 117 10.96 21.83 -17.07
N ALA A 118 9.70 21.39 -16.99
CA ALA A 118 9.10 21.02 -15.71
C ALA A 118 9.30 19.53 -15.40
N SER A 119 9.65 19.20 -14.15
CA SER A 119 9.73 17.82 -13.63
C SER A 119 8.38 17.13 -13.53
N HIS A 120 7.30 17.91 -13.56
CA HIS A 120 5.92 17.42 -13.63
C HIS A 120 5.15 18.20 -14.70
N PRO A 121 4.66 17.53 -15.77
CA PRO A 121 3.73 18.13 -16.69
C PRO A 121 2.34 18.24 -16.05
N GLY A 122 1.66 19.36 -16.27
CA GLY A 122 0.31 19.61 -15.74
C GLY A 122 0.25 19.90 -14.24
N GLY A 123 -0.96 20.21 -13.77
CA GLY A 123 -1.25 20.56 -12.38
C GLY A 123 -0.65 21.91 -11.94
N GLN A 124 -1.23 22.50 -10.90
CA GLN A 124 -0.60 23.65 -10.24
C GLN A 124 0.52 23.15 -9.33
N LYS A 125 1.73 23.62 -9.61
CA LYS A 125 2.94 23.36 -8.82
C LYS A 125 3.04 24.33 -7.65
N CYS A 126 3.84 23.95 -6.66
CA CYS A 126 4.11 24.82 -5.53
C CYS A 126 5.14 25.87 -5.94
N SER A 127 4.86 27.15 -5.69
CA SER A 127 5.84 28.24 -5.89
C SER A 127 7.00 28.16 -4.89
N SER A 128 6.73 27.60 -3.71
CA SER A 128 7.70 27.24 -2.69
C SER A 128 7.15 26.08 -1.85
N LYS A 129 8.00 25.49 -0.99
CA LYS A 129 7.61 24.38 -0.12
C LYS A 129 6.47 24.75 0.85
N ASP A 130 6.44 26.00 1.30
CA ASP A 130 5.47 26.49 2.31
C ASP A 130 4.14 26.96 1.71
N VAL A 131 3.95 26.80 0.40
CA VAL A 131 2.71 27.16 -0.31
C VAL A 131 1.99 25.90 -0.75
N GLU A 132 0.66 25.94 -0.78
CA GLU A 132 -0.15 24.82 -1.23
C GLU A 132 0.14 24.42 -2.70
N PRO A 133 0.05 23.12 -3.04
CA PRO A 133 -0.34 22.00 -2.17
C PRO A 133 0.80 21.44 -1.30
N CYS A 134 2.02 21.96 -1.41
CA CYS A 134 3.20 21.41 -0.73
C CYS A 134 3.15 21.58 0.79
N ALA A 135 2.60 22.68 1.29
CA ALA A 135 2.42 22.89 2.72
C ALA A 135 1.60 21.75 3.36
N THR A 136 0.47 21.39 2.75
CA THR A 136 -0.34 20.26 3.20
C THR A 136 0.40 18.93 3.09
N PHE A 137 1.16 18.68 2.01
CA PHE A 137 1.94 17.44 1.87
C PHE A 137 3.04 17.31 2.93
N MET A 138 3.72 18.41 3.26
CA MET A 138 4.72 18.41 4.32
C MET A 138 4.09 18.15 5.70
N LYS A 139 2.89 18.69 5.95
CA LYS A 139 2.15 18.37 7.18
C LYS A 139 1.67 16.92 7.19
N TRP A 140 1.21 16.38 6.07
CA TRP A 140 0.87 14.95 5.96
C TRP A 140 2.08 14.06 6.30
N TRP A 141 3.28 14.41 5.84
CA TRP A 141 4.51 13.69 6.22
C TRP A 141 4.72 13.67 7.74
N ASP A 142 4.46 14.80 8.42
CA ASP A 142 4.60 14.90 9.88
C ASP A 142 3.63 13.96 10.59
N GLU A 143 2.36 13.94 10.17
CA GLU A 143 1.33 13.03 10.74
C GLU A 143 1.66 11.54 10.49
N GLU A 144 2.25 11.23 9.33
CA GLU A 144 2.55 9.87 8.90
C GLU A 144 3.80 9.29 9.59
N PHE A 145 4.85 10.09 9.79
CA PHE A 145 6.18 9.59 10.15
C PHE A 145 6.78 10.13 11.46
N LYS A 146 6.24 11.19 12.07
CA LYS A 146 6.80 11.77 13.33
C LYS A 146 6.13 11.27 14.62
N LYS A 147 5.57 10.07 14.60
CA LYS A 147 4.94 9.46 15.78
C LYS A 147 5.95 8.97 16.82
#